data_AF-A0A7V9ZYY6-F1
#
_entry.id   AF-A0A7V9ZYY6-F1
#
_cell.length_a   1.000
_cell.length_b   1.000
_cell.length_c   1.000
_cell.angle_alpha   90.00
_cell.angle_beta   90.00
_cell.angle_gamma   90.00
#
_symmetry.space_group_name_H-M   'P 1'
#
loop_
_entity.id
_entity.type
_entity.pdbx_description
1 polymer ?
#
loop_
_entity_poly.entity_id
_entity_poly.type
_entity_poly.pdbx_seq_one_letter_code
_entity_poly.pdbx_strand_id
1 'polypeptide(L)'
;MPPGMRRRAGPVSTTAGLILAGSVAALAAALVLFWPGRGGRSEGPRPAAAAPDPYAPVLPGLCRSSAAVSSGDITGADQVFADTIHGPLHDIAREAGVVDRAMAARVLEAKQAVEQDLERSQPDPGVLGPNLDRLISTTRAALALTGHPSAHVCTGPG
;
A
#
# COMPACT_ATOMS: atom_id res chain seq x y z
N MET A 1 -29.53 -16.74 42.16
CA MET A 1 -28.83 -18.02 41.94
C MET A 1 -28.19 -17.98 40.56
N PRO A 2 -26.85 -17.90 40.43
CA PRO A 2 -26.18 -17.87 39.13
C PRO A 2 -25.60 -19.25 38.76
N PRO A 3 -25.94 -19.82 37.59
CA PRO A 3 -25.10 -20.77 36.87
C PRO A 3 -24.49 -20.05 35.65
N GLY A 4 -23.26 -20.23 35.19
CA GLY A 4 -22.22 -21.21 35.45
C GLY A 4 -21.27 -21.09 34.25
N MET A 5 -20.17 -20.33 34.40
CA MET A 5 -19.18 -20.11 33.35
C MET A 5 -18.47 -21.42 33.01
N ARG A 6 -18.70 -21.97 31.82
CA ARG A 6 -17.89 -23.06 31.25
C ARG A 6 -16.87 -22.46 30.29
N ARG A 7 -15.61 -22.36 30.74
CA ARG A 7 -14.46 -22.08 29.88
C ARG A 7 -14.16 -23.31 29.03
N ARG A 8 -14.21 -23.19 27.70
CA ARG A 8 -13.66 -24.19 26.78
C ARG A 8 -12.26 -23.77 26.39
N ALA A 9 -11.26 -24.55 26.83
CA ALA A 9 -9.89 -24.47 26.33
C ALA A 9 -9.84 -25.22 24.98
N GLY A 10 -9.46 -24.52 23.92
CA GLY A 10 -9.15 -25.10 22.62
C GLY A 10 -7.65 -25.37 22.47
N PRO A 11 -7.25 -26.41 21.71
CA PRO A 11 -5.88 -26.90 21.65
C PRO A 11 -4.93 -25.97 20.88
N VAL A 12 -3.70 -25.92 21.39
CA VAL A 12 -2.53 -25.26 20.80
C VAL A 12 -2.00 -26.12 19.66
N SER A 13 -2.13 -25.67 18.42
CA SER A 13 -1.46 -26.29 17.27
C SER A 13 -0.10 -25.64 17.05
N THR A 14 0.95 -26.37 17.40
CA THR A 14 2.34 -26.09 17.06
C THR A 14 2.66 -26.83 15.76
N THR A 15 2.93 -26.11 14.67
CA THR A 15 3.52 -26.71 13.46
C THR A 15 4.83 -26.02 13.14
N ALA A 16 5.88 -26.81 13.28
CA ALA A 16 7.27 -26.51 13.00
C ALA A 16 7.61 -26.75 11.52
N GLY A 17 8.57 -25.97 11.02
CA GLY A 17 9.54 -26.41 10.01
C GLY A 17 9.14 -26.27 8.54
N LEU A 18 9.91 -25.52 7.76
CA LEU A 18 11.05 -26.09 7.02
C LEU A 18 11.92 -24.97 6.44
N ILE A 19 13.22 -25.05 6.70
CA ILE A 19 14.27 -24.20 6.11
C ILE A 19 14.65 -24.81 4.76
N LEU A 20 14.57 -24.03 3.68
CA LEU A 20 15.18 -24.39 2.38
C LEU A 20 16.28 -23.38 2.06
N ALA A 21 17.50 -23.73 2.49
CA ALA A 21 18.73 -23.13 2.00
C ALA A 21 19.12 -23.84 0.70
N GLY A 22 19.05 -23.13 -0.42
CA GLY A 22 19.49 -23.62 -1.73
C GLY A 22 20.56 -22.71 -2.31
N SER A 23 21.82 -23.13 -2.20
CA SER A 23 22.98 -22.51 -2.83
C SER A 23 23.32 -23.26 -4.12
N VAL A 24 23.44 -22.59 -5.27
CA VAL A 24 24.31 -23.03 -6.37
C VAL A 24 24.89 -21.81 -7.07
N ALA A 25 26.17 -21.55 -6.80
CA ALA A 25 27.03 -20.73 -7.64
C ALA A 25 27.61 -21.64 -8.74
N ALA A 26 27.54 -21.21 -10.00
CA ALA A 26 28.29 -21.81 -11.09
C ALA A 26 28.86 -20.71 -12.00
N LEU A 27 30.19 -20.58 -11.94
CA LEU A 27 31.03 -19.86 -12.88
C LEU A 27 30.93 -20.48 -14.28
N ALA A 28 30.96 -19.66 -15.33
CA ALA A 28 31.69 -19.99 -16.56
C ALA A 28 32.03 -18.71 -17.33
N ALA A 29 33.31 -18.35 -17.27
CA ALA A 29 33.96 -17.49 -18.22
C ALA A 29 34.07 -18.20 -19.57
N ALA A 30 33.93 -17.48 -20.70
CA ALA A 30 34.99 -17.38 -21.71
C ALA A 30 34.56 -16.62 -22.98
N LEU A 31 35.58 -15.96 -23.53
CA LEU A 31 35.85 -15.71 -24.96
C LEU A 31 35.20 -14.50 -25.65
N VAL A 32 35.96 -13.40 -25.50
CA VAL A 32 36.08 -12.26 -26.41
C VAL A 32 36.41 -12.74 -27.84
N LEU A 33 35.54 -12.41 -28.80
CA LEU A 33 35.90 -12.33 -30.21
C LEU A 33 35.43 -11.00 -30.80
N PHE A 34 36.40 -10.07 -30.86
CA PHE A 34 36.71 -9.23 -32.02
C PHE A 34 35.54 -8.58 -32.80
N TRP A 35 35.15 -7.37 -32.40
CA TRP A 35 34.30 -6.48 -33.21
C TRP A 35 35.07 -5.21 -33.59
N PRO A 36 35.39 -4.98 -34.89
CA PRO A 36 36.01 -3.74 -35.30
C PRO A 36 34.94 -2.65 -35.50
N GLY A 37 35.17 -1.48 -34.91
CA GLY A 37 34.55 -0.23 -35.35
C GLY A 37 33.21 0.13 -34.71
N ARG A 38 33.29 0.91 -33.62
CA ARG A 38 32.33 2.00 -33.38
C ARG A 38 33.04 3.07 -32.55
N GLY A 39 33.13 4.29 -33.09
CA GLY A 39 33.69 5.44 -32.38
C GLY A 39 32.99 5.61 -31.04
N GLY A 40 33.70 5.31 -29.96
CA GLY A 40 33.22 5.48 -28.60
C GLY A 40 33.08 6.95 -28.29
N ARG A 41 31.87 7.48 -28.39
CA ARG A 41 31.51 8.61 -27.54
C ARG A 41 31.62 8.07 -26.12
N SER A 42 32.51 8.64 -25.32
CA SER A 42 32.55 8.44 -23.88
C SER A 42 31.22 8.95 -23.31
N GLU A 43 30.18 8.12 -23.37
CA GLU A 43 28.98 8.30 -22.57
C GLU A 43 29.46 8.18 -21.12
N GLY A 44 29.52 9.33 -20.43
CA GLY A 44 29.80 9.35 -19.00
C GLY A 44 28.82 8.46 -18.25
N PRO A 45 29.13 8.07 -17.00
CA PRO A 45 28.26 7.21 -16.21
C PRO A 45 26.82 7.73 -16.25
N ARG A 46 25.92 6.95 -16.86
CA ARG A 46 24.50 7.28 -16.86
C ARG A 46 24.07 7.34 -15.40
N PRO A 47 23.50 8.44 -14.90
CA PRO A 47 22.99 8.48 -13.54
C PRO A 47 22.04 7.29 -13.38
N ALA A 48 22.24 6.49 -12.32
CA ALA A 48 21.36 5.38 -12.02
C ALA A 48 19.93 5.93 -11.91
N ALA A 49 18.98 5.26 -12.56
CA ALA A 49 17.58 5.63 -12.43
C ALA A 49 17.23 5.62 -10.93
N ALA A 50 16.53 6.65 -10.47
CA ALA A 50 16.04 6.69 -9.11
C ALA A 50 15.20 5.43 -8.84
N ALA A 51 15.30 4.89 -7.63
CA ALA A 51 14.44 3.80 -7.21
C ALA A 51 12.98 4.22 -7.35
N PRO A 52 12.07 3.32 -7.76
CA PRO A 52 10.64 3.62 -7.80
C PRO A 52 10.13 4.09 -6.44
N ASP A 53 9.23 5.07 -6.45
CA ASP A 53 8.54 5.51 -5.23
C ASP A 53 7.67 4.36 -4.68
N PRO A 54 7.91 3.87 -3.45
CA PRO A 54 7.14 2.76 -2.88
C PRO A 54 5.65 3.09 -2.71
N TYR A 55 5.27 4.38 -2.66
CA TYR A 55 3.89 4.82 -2.46
C TYR A 55 3.15 5.17 -3.76
N ALA A 56 3.80 4.99 -4.92
CA ALA A 56 3.19 5.19 -6.23
C ALA A 56 1.79 4.52 -6.41
N PRO A 57 1.51 3.31 -5.90
CA PRO A 57 0.21 2.67 -6.11
C PRO A 57 -0.92 3.16 -5.17
N VAL A 58 -0.60 3.91 -4.10
CA VAL A 58 -1.57 4.21 -3.03
C VAL A 58 -2.70 5.11 -3.50
N LEU A 59 -2.39 6.28 -4.09
CA LEU A 59 -3.44 7.18 -4.60
C LEU A 59 -4.27 6.54 -5.73
N PRO A 60 -3.66 5.87 -6.75
CA PRO A 60 -4.44 5.11 -7.73
C PRO A 60 -5.35 4.05 -7.09
N GLY A 61 -4.89 3.36 -6.04
CA GLY A 61 -5.70 2.41 -5.28
C GLY A 61 -6.90 3.08 -4.62
N LEU A 62 -6.67 4.18 -3.90
CA LEU A 62 -7.74 4.93 -3.23
C LEU A 62 -8.78 5.45 -4.23
N CYS A 63 -8.35 5.98 -5.38
CA CYS A 63 -9.26 6.41 -6.43
C CYS A 63 -10.08 5.23 -7.00
N ARG A 64 -9.48 4.04 -7.16
CA ARG A 64 -10.23 2.84 -7.61
C ARG A 64 -11.24 2.38 -6.57
N SER A 65 -10.87 2.38 -5.28
CA SER A 65 -11.78 2.01 -4.20
C SER A 65 -12.97 2.98 -4.14
N SER A 66 -12.73 4.30 -4.21
CA SER A 66 -13.78 5.32 -4.29
C SER A 66 -14.69 5.12 -5.51
N ALA A 67 -14.12 4.90 -6.69
CA ALA A 67 -14.90 4.64 -7.90
C ALA A 67 -15.79 3.38 -7.79
N ALA A 68 -15.30 2.32 -7.14
CA ALA A 68 -16.06 1.10 -6.89
C ALA A 68 -17.25 1.36 -5.94
N VAL A 69 -17.07 2.18 -4.90
CA VAL A 69 -18.17 2.63 -4.03
C VAL A 69 -19.23 3.39 -4.84
N SER A 70 -18.82 4.32 -5.70
CA SER A 70 -19.73 5.08 -6.55
C SER A 70 -20.50 4.22 -7.56
N SER A 71 -19.96 3.06 -7.97
CA SER A 71 -20.67 2.09 -8.81
C SER A 71 -21.46 1.04 -8.03
N GLY A 72 -21.51 1.13 -6.69
CA GLY A 72 -22.19 0.16 -5.82
C GLY A 72 -21.42 -1.15 -5.61
N ASP A 73 -20.17 -1.24 -6.08
CA ASP A 73 -19.28 -2.40 -5.89
C ASP A 73 -18.50 -2.27 -4.58
N ILE A 74 -19.21 -2.45 -3.46
CA ILE A 74 -18.63 -2.36 -2.11
C ILE A 74 -17.60 -3.47 -1.87
N THR A 75 -17.83 -4.67 -2.43
CA THR A 75 -16.88 -5.78 -2.29
C THR A 75 -15.57 -5.50 -3.02
N GLY A 76 -15.63 -4.96 -4.24
CA GLY A 76 -14.45 -4.52 -4.97
C GLY A 76 -13.72 -3.37 -4.27
N ALA A 77 -14.47 -2.42 -3.69
CA ALA A 77 -13.89 -1.34 -2.90
C ALA A 77 -13.09 -1.85 -1.70
N ASP A 78 -13.65 -2.80 -0.94
CA ASP A 78 -13.01 -3.45 0.21
C ASP A 78 -11.75 -4.22 -0.19
N GLN A 79 -11.82 -5.05 -1.23
CA GLN A 79 -10.66 -5.81 -1.72
C GLN A 79 -9.52 -4.89 -2.12
N VAL A 80 -9.79 -3.83 -2.89
CA VAL A 80 -8.75 -2.86 -3.26
C VAL A 80 -8.17 -2.18 -2.02
N PHE A 81 -9.02 -1.83 -1.05
CA PHE A 81 -8.58 -1.20 0.19
C PHE A 81 -7.68 -2.11 1.02
N ALA A 82 -8.14 -3.32 1.33
CA ALA A 82 -7.42 -4.30 2.14
C ALA A 82 -6.09 -4.73 1.50
N ASP A 83 -6.10 -5.07 0.21
CA ASP A 83 -4.96 -5.71 -0.44
C ASP A 83 -3.90 -4.71 -0.92
N THR A 84 -4.32 -3.50 -1.33
CA THR A 84 -3.41 -2.54 -1.99
C THR A 84 -3.07 -1.34 -1.12
N ILE A 85 -4.00 -0.89 -0.27
CA ILE A 85 -3.94 0.45 0.35
C ILE A 85 -3.64 0.36 1.84
N HIS A 86 -4.27 -0.59 2.54
CA HIS A 86 -4.28 -0.67 3.99
C HIS A 86 -2.87 -0.68 4.61
N GLY A 87 -1.99 -1.57 4.12
CA GLY A 87 -0.60 -1.65 4.58
C GLY A 87 0.18 -0.36 4.33
N PRO A 88 0.32 0.09 3.07
CA PRO A 88 1.02 1.33 2.74
C PRO A 88 0.53 2.59 3.48
N LEU A 89 -0.76 2.69 3.84
CA LEU A 89 -1.24 3.83 4.65
C LEU A 89 -0.64 3.87 6.05
N HIS A 90 -0.34 2.72 6.67
CA HIS A 90 0.39 2.69 7.93
C HIS A 90 1.83 3.18 7.76
N ASP A 91 2.47 2.84 6.65
CA ASP A 91 3.83 3.26 6.33
C ASP A 91 3.90 4.78 6.12
N ILE A 92 2.97 5.32 5.31
CA ILE A 92 2.82 6.77 5.08
C ILE A 92 2.55 7.51 6.40
N ALA A 93 1.63 7.01 7.23
CA ALA A 93 1.33 7.65 8.52
C ALA A 93 2.55 7.63 9.45
N ARG A 94 3.32 6.54 9.47
CA ARG A 94 4.55 6.43 10.27
C ARG A 94 5.60 7.43 9.81
N GLU A 95 5.87 7.53 8.50
CA GLU A 95 6.81 8.51 7.96
C GLU A 95 6.35 9.95 8.21
N ALA A 96 5.09 10.24 7.94
CA ALA A 96 4.51 11.54 8.24
C ALA A 96 4.66 11.87 9.73
N GLY A 97 4.53 10.89 10.62
CA GLY A 97 4.66 11.08 12.07
C GLY A 97 6.06 11.43 12.56
N VAL A 98 7.09 11.16 11.76
CA VAL A 98 8.46 11.65 12.01
C VAL A 98 8.54 13.16 11.79
N VAL A 99 7.78 13.69 10.83
CA VAL A 99 7.80 15.11 10.42
C VAL A 99 6.71 15.94 11.13
N ASP A 100 5.47 15.48 11.10
CA ASP A 100 4.28 16.06 11.72
C ASP A 100 3.37 14.95 12.29
N ARG A 101 3.40 14.79 13.63
CA ARG A 101 2.54 13.83 14.34
C ARG A 101 1.04 14.08 14.14
N ALA A 102 0.62 15.33 13.95
CA ALA A 102 -0.77 15.64 13.69
C ALA A 102 -1.18 15.18 12.28
N MET A 103 -0.27 15.21 11.30
CA MET A 103 -0.54 14.66 9.97
C MET A 103 -0.72 13.14 10.02
N ALA A 104 0.15 12.43 10.74
CA ALA A 104 0.01 10.99 10.95
C ALA A 104 -1.35 10.63 11.57
N ALA A 105 -1.76 11.35 12.61
CA ALA A 105 -3.06 11.16 13.25
C ALA A 105 -4.21 11.36 12.26
N ARG A 106 -4.19 12.43 11.46
CA ARG A 106 -5.22 12.70 10.43
C ARG A 106 -5.34 11.57 9.41
N VAL A 107 -4.22 10.99 8.96
CA VAL A 107 -4.23 9.85 8.03
C VAL A 107 -4.85 8.61 8.70
N LEU A 108 -4.45 8.29 9.92
CA LEU A 108 -4.96 7.12 10.65
C LEU A 108 -6.45 7.25 11.02
N GLU A 109 -6.90 8.44 11.40
CA GLU A 109 -8.32 8.72 11.66
C GLU A 109 -9.17 8.57 10.39
N ALA A 110 -8.69 9.10 9.25
CA ALA A 110 -9.38 8.95 7.98
C ALA A 110 -9.41 7.49 7.52
N LYS A 111 -8.32 6.74 7.72
CA LYS A 111 -8.24 5.30 7.47
C LYS A 111 -9.24 4.52 8.32
N GLN A 112 -9.27 4.80 9.62
CA GLN A 112 -10.16 4.12 10.56
C GLN A 112 -11.64 4.39 10.23
N ALA A 113 -11.99 5.59 9.76
CA ALA A 113 -13.36 5.88 9.34
C ALA A 113 -13.79 4.98 8.17
N VAL A 114 -12.92 4.79 7.17
CA VAL A 114 -13.19 3.88 6.03
C VAL A 114 -13.30 2.43 6.50
N GLU A 115 -12.43 1.98 7.40
CA GLU A 115 -12.49 0.62 7.97
C GLU A 115 -13.79 0.36 8.71
N GLN A 116 -14.19 1.29 9.57
CA GLN A 116 -15.44 1.17 10.32
C GLN A 116 -16.66 1.12 9.40
N ASP A 117 -16.61 1.79 8.25
CA ASP A 117 -17.69 1.73 7.25
C ASP A 117 -17.72 0.38 6.52
N LEU A 118 -16.55 -0.13 6.12
CA LEU A 118 -16.41 -1.42 5.42
C LEU A 118 -16.72 -2.63 6.32
N GLU A 119 -16.44 -2.53 7.63
CA GLU A 119 -16.71 -3.59 8.62
C GLU A 119 -18.20 -3.72 8.98
N ARG A 120 -19.07 -2.78 8.55
CA ARG A 120 -20.51 -2.87 8.82
C ARG A 120 -21.11 -4.03 8.03
N SER A 121 -22.14 -4.67 8.61
CA SER A 121 -22.89 -5.72 7.89
C SER A 121 -23.56 -5.21 6.60
N GLN A 122 -23.86 -3.92 6.54
CA GLN A 122 -24.37 -3.23 5.35
C GLN A 122 -23.68 -1.86 5.26
N PRO A 123 -22.55 -1.74 4.54
CA PRO A 123 -21.88 -0.46 4.34
C PRO A 123 -22.79 0.50 3.56
N ASP A 124 -22.86 1.76 4.01
CA ASP A 124 -23.62 2.83 3.35
C ASP A 124 -22.71 3.58 2.37
N PRO A 125 -22.93 3.48 1.04
CA PRO A 125 -22.11 4.19 0.05
C PRO A 125 -22.11 5.71 0.26
N GLY A 126 -23.21 6.28 0.79
CA GLY A 126 -23.34 7.71 1.05
C GLY A 126 -22.47 8.21 2.21
N VAL A 127 -21.97 7.31 3.05
CA VAL A 127 -21.02 7.61 4.13
C VAL A 127 -19.60 7.20 3.74
N LEU A 128 -19.46 6.01 3.16
CA LEU A 128 -18.16 5.45 2.76
C LEU A 128 -17.45 6.28 1.69
N GLY A 129 -18.18 6.79 0.69
CA GLY A 129 -17.62 7.64 -0.37
C GLY A 129 -16.93 8.89 0.18
N PRO A 130 -17.64 9.75 0.95
CA PRO A 130 -17.04 10.92 1.58
C PRO A 130 -15.83 10.62 2.50
N ASN A 131 -15.86 9.47 3.20
CA ASN A 131 -14.71 9.05 4.03
C ASN A 131 -13.49 8.64 3.19
N LEU A 132 -13.70 7.96 2.05
CA LEU A 132 -12.65 7.68 1.08
C LEU A 132 -12.07 8.97 0.48
N ASP A 133 -12.88 9.98 0.17
CA ASP A 133 -12.40 11.27 -0.33
C ASP A 133 -11.55 12.02 0.69
N ARG A 134 -11.98 12.00 1.96
CA ARG A 134 -11.18 12.52 3.08
C ARG A 134 -9.84 11.79 3.19
N LEU A 135 -9.85 10.47 3.03
CA LEU A 135 -8.63 9.67 3.06
C LEU A 135 -7.71 9.96 1.86
N ILE A 136 -8.26 10.14 0.65
CA ILE A 136 -7.51 10.56 -0.55
C ILE A 136 -6.81 11.90 -0.30
N SER A 137 -7.55 12.89 0.21
CA SER A 137 -7.02 14.23 0.46
C SER A 137 -5.92 14.23 1.52
N THR A 138 -6.15 13.58 2.65
CA THR A 138 -5.17 13.49 3.75
C THR A 138 -3.93 12.69 3.36
N THR A 139 -4.09 11.59 2.62
CA THR A 139 -2.96 10.79 2.10
C THR A 139 -2.12 11.60 1.12
N ARG A 140 -2.74 12.36 0.20
CA ARG A 140 -2.01 13.26 -0.71
C ARG A 140 -1.21 14.30 0.05
N ALA A 141 -1.79 14.90 1.10
CA ALA A 141 -1.09 15.87 1.93
C ALA A 141 0.09 15.25 2.70
N ALA A 142 -0.07 14.04 3.24
CA ALA A 142 1.00 13.32 3.92
C ALA A 142 2.15 12.94 2.96
N LEU A 143 1.82 12.45 1.77
CA LEU A 143 2.79 12.14 0.72
C LEU A 143 3.59 13.37 0.27
N ALA A 144 2.92 14.52 0.08
CA ALA A 144 3.62 15.76 -0.23
C ALA A 144 4.55 16.21 0.92
N LEU A 145 4.11 16.02 2.18
CA LEU A 145 4.89 16.36 3.36
C LEU A 145 6.17 15.51 3.50
N THR A 146 6.12 14.23 3.12
CA THR A 146 7.25 13.30 3.26
C THR A 146 8.16 13.25 2.02
N GLY A 147 7.88 14.06 0.99
CA GLY A 147 8.71 14.12 -0.22
C GLY A 147 8.35 13.05 -1.28
N HIS A 148 7.14 12.50 -1.21
CA HIS A 148 6.57 11.53 -2.14
C HIS A 148 5.41 12.14 -2.96
N PRO A 149 5.58 13.30 -3.62
CA PRO A 149 4.48 13.95 -4.30
C PRO A 149 3.94 13.06 -5.43
N SER A 150 2.64 12.80 -5.39
CA SER A 150 1.96 12.09 -6.47
C SER A 150 1.20 13.07 -7.35
N ALA A 151 1.43 12.99 -8.65
CA ALA A 151 0.67 13.74 -9.66
C ALA A 151 -0.70 13.09 -9.97
N HIS A 152 -1.05 11.99 -9.29
CA HIS A 152 -2.29 11.28 -9.57
C HIS A 152 -3.51 12.07 -9.09
N VAL A 153 -4.44 12.31 -10.02
CA VAL A 153 -5.74 12.92 -9.77
C VAL A 153 -6.81 11.87 -10.03
N CYS A 154 -7.72 11.66 -9.08
CA CYS A 154 -8.84 10.76 -9.29
C CYS A 154 -9.72 11.30 -10.41
N THR A 155 -9.94 10.52 -11.47
CA THR A 155 -10.87 10.86 -12.55
C THR A 155 -12.18 10.12 -12.32
N GLY A 156 -13.21 10.81 -11.82
CA GLY A 156 -14.54 10.25 -11.54
C GLY A 156 -15.42 11.23 -10.76
N PRO A 157 -16.76 11.02 -10.70
CA PRO A 157 -17.63 11.86 -9.88
C PRO A 157 -17.31 11.60 -8.40
N GLY A 158 -16.80 12.63 -7.73
CA GLY A 158 -16.79 12.71 -6.27
C GLY A 158 -18.15 13.07 -5.72
#